data_AF-A0A520Q461-F1
#
_entry.id   AF-A0A520Q461-F1
#
_cell.length_a   1.000
_cell.length_b   1.000
_cell.length_c   1.000
_cell.angle_alpha   90.00
_cell.angle_beta   90.00
_cell.angle_gamma   90.00
#
_symmetry.space_group_name_H-M   'P 1'
#
loop_
_entity.id
_entity.type
_entity.pdbx_description
1 polymer ?
#
loop_
_entity_poly.entity_id
_entity_poly.type
_entity_poly.pdbx_seq_one_letter_code
_entity_poly.pdbx_strand_id
1 'polypeptide(L)'
;MLHRLSPFTGLTLLCLLALAGCDGGMTTPDDAGPGDAGPIEDAGEEPDAGPSTACGAAMQIEADTSRTIGVRVDTSKITTAPETVGTPITIEPFGVPIPCGNPMATTMTPQQILEIAVPGEGLMRLTVDVVNAETNPLFNTFILFRTEGCDAPDGSIMPPRCFDAESRLEVRSRGSITVEGGSTVWAIVGGVAEPPMMSRLMDRGMMRIDISVEPNQAPTIATGELYLAEDEAHIFATGADPDGNVTGIAMNFYVGGELLDITDDGSPASVDRDVAIFRFDPAIEDPDYNGFALVRETAVNLAPFIRANGVDRVAFRAYDQGYLLSDPIDVVPAEATLVGWNAECGGEMVCRREMMCTDGRCAPTPDANNVCGLATEFPYFEPMGNMTVTQTLTGSTGSGRGVLRPTLECVPLEDSIGIEKVYLMTIPDGLWDLTVTTDAAGTGETDTILYMRANCFDSGSELACNNDISDGNVRSTIEVTEIGAGTFALVVEQLGVMDEGEAPHEIVATLRPVLGTGEACDPAGVENRCQTGSCTAGVCTP
;
A
#
# COMPACT_ATOMS: atom_id res chain seq x y z
N MET A 1 47.29 5.10 -12.98
CA MET A 1 48.20 4.62 -11.91
C MET A 1 47.49 3.46 -11.23
N LEU A 2 47.67 2.22 -11.71
CA LEU A 2 48.61 1.21 -11.19
C LEU A 2 48.47 0.88 -9.69
N HIS A 3 47.92 -0.33 -9.46
CA HIS A 3 48.30 -1.32 -8.42
C HIS A 3 47.87 -1.10 -6.96
N ARG A 4 47.55 -2.10 -6.14
CA ARG A 4 47.24 -3.55 -6.21
C ARG A 4 47.11 -4.01 -4.72
N LEU A 5 46.53 -5.20 -4.52
CA LEU A 5 46.79 -6.17 -3.42
C LEU A 5 45.96 -6.12 -2.12
N SER A 6 45.21 -7.22 -1.91
CA SER A 6 44.98 -7.84 -0.60
C SER A 6 46.27 -8.49 -0.06
N PRO A 7 46.30 -8.95 1.21
CA PRO A 7 46.06 -10.39 1.42
C PRO A 7 45.39 -10.81 2.75
N PHE A 8 44.89 -12.04 2.71
CA PHE A 8 44.58 -12.96 3.80
C PHE A 8 45.69 -13.12 4.84
N THR A 9 45.33 -13.39 6.11
CA THR A 9 45.91 -14.45 6.97
C THR A 9 44.99 -14.72 8.16
N GLY A 10 44.66 -16.00 8.41
CA GLY A 10 43.98 -16.45 9.62
C GLY A 10 44.94 -16.77 10.78
N LEU A 11 44.39 -16.97 11.98
CA LEU A 11 45.04 -17.78 13.02
C LEU A 11 44.02 -18.28 14.07
N THR A 12 44.17 -19.56 14.39
CA THR A 12 43.40 -20.41 15.30
C THR A 12 43.87 -20.27 16.76
N LEU A 13 42.96 -20.57 17.70
CA LEU A 13 43.17 -21.27 18.98
C LEU A 13 43.81 -20.51 20.18
N LEU A 14 43.06 -20.33 21.29
CA LEU A 14 43.44 -20.88 22.62
C LEU A 14 42.33 -20.78 23.69
N CYS A 15 42.33 -21.82 24.53
CA CYS A 15 41.48 -22.14 25.67
C CYS A 15 41.35 -21.10 26.80
N LEU A 16 40.27 -21.22 27.58
CA LEU A 16 40.33 -21.17 29.04
C LEU A 16 39.27 -22.06 29.70
N LEU A 17 39.75 -23.00 30.51
CA LEU A 17 39.00 -23.85 31.44
C LEU A 17 38.50 -23.04 32.64
N ALA A 18 37.35 -23.46 33.19
CA ALA A 18 37.13 -23.51 34.64
C ALA A 18 36.27 -24.73 35.03
N LEU A 19 36.91 -25.63 35.79
CA LEU A 19 36.38 -26.67 36.70
C LEU A 19 35.58 -26.01 37.86
N ALA A 20 34.74 -26.61 38.71
CA ALA A 20 34.19 -27.94 38.98
C ALA A 20 33.18 -27.77 40.16
N GLY A 21 32.31 -28.75 40.45
CA GLY A 21 31.67 -28.87 41.78
C GLY A 21 30.40 -29.74 41.84
N CYS A 22 30.52 -30.92 42.46
CA CYS A 22 29.52 -31.98 42.67
C CYS A 22 28.38 -31.63 43.65
N ASP A 23 27.24 -32.35 43.63
CA ASP A 23 26.87 -33.39 44.63
C ASP A 23 25.51 -34.07 44.29
N GLY A 24 25.30 -35.31 44.76
CA GLY A 24 24.18 -36.18 44.37
C GLY A 24 23.14 -36.54 45.46
N GLY A 25 22.16 -37.37 45.08
CA GLY A 25 21.24 -38.14 45.97
C GLY A 25 19.77 -38.14 45.49
N MET A 26 19.24 -39.21 44.88
CA MET A 26 18.37 -40.29 45.45
C MET A 26 16.97 -39.78 45.89
N THR A 27 15.78 -40.26 45.47
CA THR A 27 15.19 -41.62 45.39
C THR A 27 13.83 -41.60 44.63
N THR A 28 13.44 -42.70 43.97
CA THR A 28 12.04 -43.11 43.62
C THR A 28 11.48 -44.03 44.74
N PRO A 29 10.16 -44.35 44.93
CA PRO A 29 9.30 -45.04 43.92
C PRO A 29 7.75 -44.87 44.05
N ASP A 30 7.05 -45.60 43.16
CA ASP A 30 5.67 -46.17 43.23
C ASP A 30 4.65 -45.59 42.21
N ASP A 31 3.67 -46.30 41.67
CA ASP A 31 3.38 -47.70 41.27
C ASP A 31 1.96 -47.61 40.64
N ALA A 32 1.74 -48.13 39.42
CA ALA A 32 0.44 -48.64 38.91
C ALA A 32 0.46 -48.89 37.39
N GLY A 33 0.08 -50.11 37.01
CA GLY A 33 -0.04 -50.60 35.63
C GLY A 33 -1.35 -50.25 34.89
N PRO A 34 -1.66 -50.98 33.79
CA PRO A 34 -2.33 -50.46 32.59
C PRO A 34 -3.85 -50.70 32.54
N GLY A 35 -4.58 -49.91 31.73
CA GLY A 35 -6.00 -50.17 31.45
C GLY A 35 -6.65 -49.18 30.48
N ASP A 36 -6.84 -49.64 29.24
CA ASP A 36 -8.01 -49.52 28.36
C ASP A 36 -8.91 -48.26 28.45
N ALA A 37 -8.96 -47.50 27.34
CA ALA A 37 -10.05 -46.57 27.07
C ALA A 37 -10.52 -46.75 25.62
N GLY A 38 -11.75 -47.24 25.48
CA GLY A 38 -12.52 -47.24 24.23
C GLY A 38 -12.89 -45.81 23.78
N PRO A 39 -13.71 -45.68 22.73
CA PRO A 39 -13.77 -44.50 21.90
C PRO A 39 -14.47 -43.34 22.61
N ILE A 40 -13.88 -42.15 22.52
CA ILE A 40 -14.48 -40.90 22.97
C ILE A 40 -15.10 -40.24 21.75
N GLU A 41 -16.44 -40.16 21.74
CA GLU A 41 -17.21 -39.26 20.88
C GLU A 41 -17.41 -37.92 21.61
N ASP A 42 -17.07 -36.84 20.90
CA ASP A 42 -17.68 -35.49 20.92
C ASP A 42 -17.34 -34.49 22.06
N ALA A 43 -16.30 -33.68 21.82
CA ALA A 43 -16.23 -32.21 21.96
C ALA A 43 -14.83 -31.79 21.47
N GLY A 44 -14.74 -31.18 20.27
CA GLY A 44 -13.47 -30.95 19.56
C GLY A 44 -12.45 -30.13 20.37
N GLU A 45 -11.45 -30.81 20.93
CA GLU A 45 -10.22 -30.18 21.39
C GLU A 45 -9.49 -29.57 20.19
N GLU A 46 -9.25 -28.25 20.23
CA GLU A 46 -8.34 -27.60 19.29
C GLU A 46 -6.94 -28.24 19.46
N PRO A 47 -6.32 -28.74 18.39
CA PRO A 47 -5.06 -29.46 18.51
C PRO A 47 -3.93 -28.50 18.95
N ASP A 48 -3.39 -28.73 20.16
CA ASP A 48 -2.14 -28.12 20.63
C ASP A 48 -0.96 -28.98 20.13
N ALA A 49 -0.27 -28.49 19.10
CA ALA A 49 0.81 -29.22 18.46
C ALA A 49 2.17 -28.63 18.84
N GLY A 50 3.08 -29.50 19.29
CA GLY A 50 4.49 -29.19 19.36
C GLY A 50 5.08 -28.86 17.98
N PRO A 51 6.29 -28.29 17.94
CA PRO A 51 6.83 -27.67 16.74
C PRO A 51 7.19 -28.70 15.64
N SER A 52 6.68 -28.53 14.42
CA SER A 52 7.12 -29.32 13.25
C SER A 52 8.22 -28.58 12.50
N THR A 53 9.44 -29.14 12.44
CA THR A 53 10.60 -28.41 11.90
C THR A 53 11.17 -29.00 10.60
N ALA A 54 10.47 -29.97 10.00
CA ALA A 54 10.82 -30.58 8.72
C ALA A 54 9.56 -31.15 8.04
N CYS A 55 9.58 -31.29 6.71
CA CYS A 55 8.48 -31.82 5.92
C CYS A 55 7.98 -33.20 6.40
N GLY A 56 8.88 -34.07 6.87
CA GLY A 56 8.52 -35.38 7.43
C GLY A 56 7.90 -35.33 8.85
N ALA A 57 7.78 -34.15 9.44
CA ALA A 57 7.18 -33.93 10.76
C ALA A 57 5.99 -32.96 10.69
N ALA A 58 5.49 -32.64 9.48
CA ALA A 58 4.41 -31.69 9.27
C ALA A 58 3.15 -32.07 10.09
N MET A 59 2.47 -31.04 10.60
CA MET A 59 1.21 -31.22 11.29
C MET A 59 0.12 -31.55 10.27
N GLN A 60 -0.50 -32.73 10.43
CA GLN A 60 -1.59 -33.17 9.56
C GLN A 60 -2.88 -32.44 9.91
N ILE A 61 -3.49 -31.82 8.91
CA ILE A 61 -4.77 -31.12 9.01
C ILE A 61 -5.73 -31.71 7.98
N GLU A 62 -6.87 -32.20 8.44
CA GLU A 62 -7.99 -32.59 7.59
C GLU A 62 -8.92 -31.38 7.48
N ALA A 63 -8.84 -30.61 6.38
CA ALA A 63 -9.68 -29.43 6.20
C ALA A 63 -11.17 -29.82 6.00
N ASP A 64 -12.07 -28.88 6.29
CA ASP A 64 -13.51 -29.11 6.30
C ASP A 64 -14.22 -27.98 5.56
N THR A 65 -15.07 -28.31 4.58
CA THR A 65 -15.81 -27.29 3.81
C THR A 65 -16.97 -26.67 4.59
N SER A 66 -17.33 -27.23 5.76
CA SER A 66 -18.46 -26.77 6.56
C SER A 66 -18.07 -25.83 7.71
N ARG A 67 -16.77 -25.70 8.00
CA ARG A 67 -16.26 -24.89 9.12
C ARG A 67 -14.80 -24.52 8.94
N THR A 68 -14.40 -23.43 9.56
CA THR A 68 -12.99 -23.06 9.74
C THR A 68 -12.34 -23.94 10.82
N ILE A 69 -11.10 -24.37 10.57
CA ILE A 69 -10.27 -25.11 11.52
C ILE A 69 -9.23 -24.16 12.11
N GLY A 70 -9.25 -24.00 13.44
CA GLY A 70 -8.24 -23.21 14.16
C GLY A 70 -7.14 -24.08 14.74
N VAL A 71 -5.89 -23.64 14.57
CA VAL A 71 -4.69 -24.26 15.16
C VAL A 71 -3.92 -23.20 15.94
N ARG A 72 -3.50 -23.50 17.17
CA ARG A 72 -2.62 -22.61 17.95
C ARG A 72 -1.19 -23.09 17.89
N VAL A 73 -0.27 -22.16 17.65
CA VAL A 73 1.16 -22.43 17.51
C VAL A 73 1.96 -21.40 18.29
N ASP A 74 2.99 -21.85 19.01
CA ASP A 74 3.96 -20.97 19.67
C ASP A 74 5.31 -21.02 18.93
N THR A 75 5.53 -20.08 18.01
CA THR A 75 6.80 -20.05 17.26
C THR A 75 8.01 -19.71 18.14
N SER A 76 7.80 -19.12 19.32
CA SER A 76 8.90 -18.84 20.26
C SER A 76 9.49 -20.12 20.87
N LYS A 77 8.75 -21.23 20.86
CA LYS A 77 9.19 -22.53 21.35
C LYS A 77 9.88 -23.38 20.28
N ILE A 78 9.89 -22.92 19.02
CA ILE A 78 10.57 -23.60 17.92
C ILE A 78 12.06 -23.24 17.99
N THR A 79 12.87 -24.12 18.56
CA THR A 79 14.30 -23.88 18.85
C THR A 79 15.25 -24.28 17.71
N THR A 80 14.73 -24.98 16.70
CA THR A 80 15.47 -25.28 15.46
C THR A 80 14.85 -24.44 14.35
N ALA A 81 15.54 -23.37 13.95
CA ALA A 81 15.26 -22.77 12.64
C ALA A 81 15.55 -23.89 11.62
N PRO A 82 14.61 -24.23 10.72
CA PRO A 82 14.92 -25.21 9.69
C PRO A 82 16.18 -24.76 8.96
N GLU A 83 17.14 -25.68 8.78
CA GLU A 83 18.14 -25.53 7.72
C GLU A 83 17.37 -25.51 6.39
N THR A 84 16.88 -24.34 6.00
CA THR A 84 16.28 -24.01 4.70
C THR A 84 15.36 -25.09 4.12
N VAL A 85 14.05 -25.03 4.42
CA VAL A 85 13.06 -25.33 3.38
C VAL A 85 13.20 -24.23 2.33
N GLY A 86 14.15 -24.44 1.42
CA GLY A 86 14.48 -23.54 0.32
C GLY A 86 15.06 -22.18 0.74
N THR A 87 15.93 -21.63 -0.09
CA THR A 87 16.16 -20.18 -0.15
C THR A 87 14.81 -19.45 -0.13
N PRO A 88 14.66 -18.34 0.62
CA PRO A 88 13.46 -17.53 0.58
C PRO A 88 13.06 -17.25 -0.86
N ILE A 89 11.77 -17.36 -1.16
CA ILE A 89 11.25 -17.00 -2.48
C ILE A 89 11.71 -15.60 -2.76
N THR A 90 12.49 -15.52 -3.82
CA THR A 90 12.92 -14.29 -4.41
C THR A 90 11.82 -13.97 -5.41
N ILE A 91 10.83 -13.18 -5.00
CA ILE A 91 9.89 -12.63 -5.98
C ILE A 91 10.69 -11.54 -6.68
N GLU A 92 10.96 -11.73 -7.98
CA GLU A 92 11.80 -10.84 -8.78
C GLU A 92 10.94 -9.97 -9.72
N PRO A 93 10.26 -8.92 -9.23
CA PRO A 93 10.08 -7.76 -10.06
C PRO A 93 11.43 -7.02 -10.07
N PHE A 94 12.10 -6.94 -11.23
CA PHE A 94 13.21 -6.02 -11.47
C PHE A 94 14.55 -6.34 -10.77
N GLY A 95 14.87 -7.63 -10.55
CA GLY A 95 16.24 -8.08 -10.26
C GLY A 95 16.81 -7.79 -8.85
N VAL A 96 15.98 -7.57 -7.82
CA VAL A 96 16.43 -7.43 -6.41
C VAL A 96 15.89 -8.59 -5.57
N PRO A 97 16.71 -9.29 -4.76
CA PRO A 97 16.22 -10.40 -3.99
C PRO A 97 15.36 -10.00 -2.78
N ILE A 98 14.07 -10.35 -2.80
CA ILE A 98 13.12 -9.97 -1.75
C ILE A 98 12.39 -11.19 -1.16
N PRO A 99 12.63 -11.58 0.11
CA PRO A 99 11.93 -12.68 0.79
C PRO A 99 10.41 -12.47 0.78
N CYS A 100 9.67 -13.30 0.03
CA CYS A 100 8.21 -13.22 -0.08
C CYS A 100 7.66 -11.82 -0.45
N GLY A 101 8.46 -11.03 -1.18
CA GLY A 101 8.05 -9.69 -1.59
C GLY A 101 8.18 -8.60 -0.51
N ASN A 102 8.70 -8.88 0.69
CA ASN A 102 9.02 -7.87 1.69
C ASN A 102 10.49 -7.35 1.59
N PRO A 103 10.71 -6.14 1.04
CA PRO A 103 12.05 -5.58 0.83
C PRO A 103 12.81 -5.26 2.12
N MET A 104 12.10 -5.22 3.25
CA MET A 104 12.67 -4.96 4.58
C MET A 104 13.01 -6.24 5.34
N ALA A 105 12.57 -7.41 4.86
CA ALA A 105 12.84 -8.68 5.50
C ALA A 105 14.34 -9.00 5.46
N THR A 106 14.93 -9.23 6.64
CA THR A 106 16.34 -9.63 6.77
C THR A 106 16.51 -11.14 6.78
N THR A 107 15.59 -11.86 7.42
CA THR A 107 15.55 -13.33 7.49
C THR A 107 14.15 -13.83 7.86
N MET A 108 13.78 -15.03 7.42
CA MET A 108 12.64 -15.77 7.97
C MET A 108 13.01 -16.43 9.30
N THR A 109 12.09 -16.45 10.25
CA THR A 109 12.29 -16.97 11.62
C THR A 109 11.70 -18.37 11.76
N PRO A 110 11.65 -19.00 12.96
CA PRO A 110 11.11 -20.35 13.10
C PRO A 110 9.72 -20.54 12.51
N GLN A 111 9.52 -21.68 11.82
CA GLN A 111 8.37 -21.94 10.96
C GLN A 111 7.58 -23.15 11.47
N GLN A 112 6.27 -23.12 11.25
CA GLN A 112 5.38 -24.26 11.41
C GLN A 112 4.95 -24.76 10.03
N ILE A 113 4.92 -26.08 9.84
CA ILE A 113 4.52 -26.72 8.58
C ILE A 113 3.22 -27.46 8.82
N LEU A 114 2.21 -27.14 8.03
CA LEU A 114 0.90 -27.78 8.01
C LEU A 114 0.79 -28.58 6.72
N GLU A 115 0.54 -29.89 6.81
CA GLU A 115 0.13 -30.73 5.69
C GLU A 115 -1.39 -30.81 5.70
N ILE A 116 -2.02 -30.16 4.73
CA ILE A 116 -3.46 -29.93 4.67
C ILE A 116 -4.05 -30.84 3.59
N ALA A 117 -4.88 -31.79 3.98
CA ALA A 117 -5.73 -32.54 3.08
C ALA A 117 -6.94 -31.69 2.69
N VAL A 118 -7.10 -31.41 1.40
CA VAL A 118 -8.18 -30.56 0.88
C VAL A 118 -9.40 -31.41 0.58
N PRO A 119 -10.55 -31.18 1.24
CA PRO A 119 -11.77 -31.96 1.00
C PRO A 119 -12.42 -31.60 -0.35
N GLY A 120 -13.35 -32.47 -0.80
CA GLY A 120 -14.22 -32.20 -1.95
C GLY A 120 -13.68 -32.68 -3.31
N GLU A 121 -14.35 -32.25 -4.37
CA GLU A 121 -13.98 -32.48 -5.77
C GLU A 121 -14.02 -31.14 -6.53
N GLY A 122 -13.20 -31.01 -7.57
CA GLY A 122 -13.12 -29.79 -8.39
C GLY A 122 -12.25 -28.71 -7.74
N LEU A 123 -12.32 -27.49 -8.27
CA LEU A 123 -11.50 -26.38 -7.79
C LEU A 123 -12.01 -25.87 -6.43
N MET A 124 -11.09 -25.82 -5.47
CA MET A 124 -11.31 -25.38 -4.10
C MET A 124 -10.37 -24.22 -3.79
N ARG A 125 -10.88 -23.19 -3.12
CA ARG A 125 -10.07 -22.13 -2.52
C ARG A 125 -9.68 -22.57 -1.11
N LEU A 126 -8.38 -22.72 -0.89
CA LEU A 126 -7.79 -22.93 0.42
C LEU A 126 -7.27 -21.58 0.94
N THR A 127 -7.74 -21.17 2.10
CA THR A 127 -7.28 -19.97 2.80
C THR A 127 -6.64 -20.36 4.12
N VAL A 128 -5.49 -19.74 4.40
CA VAL A 128 -4.80 -19.76 5.68
C VAL A 128 -4.74 -18.32 6.17
N ASP A 129 -5.25 -18.08 7.37
CA ASP A 129 -5.44 -16.73 7.92
C ASP A 129 -4.86 -16.66 9.34
N VAL A 130 -3.97 -15.70 9.58
CA VAL A 130 -3.47 -15.38 10.93
C VAL A 130 -3.91 -13.99 11.41
N VAL A 131 -4.71 -13.27 10.62
CA VAL A 131 -5.32 -11.98 10.93
C VAL A 131 -6.55 -12.20 11.83
N ASN A 132 -6.31 -12.50 13.10
CA ASN A 132 -7.37 -12.74 14.07
C ASN A 132 -7.01 -12.17 15.45
N ALA A 133 -8.00 -12.07 16.35
CA ALA A 133 -7.81 -11.44 17.65
C ALA A 133 -6.85 -12.20 18.60
N GLU A 134 -6.53 -13.46 18.30
CA GLU A 134 -5.64 -14.29 19.13
C GLU A 134 -4.17 -14.19 18.71
N THR A 135 -3.89 -13.70 17.51
CA THR A 135 -2.54 -13.40 17.04
C THR A 135 -2.21 -11.93 17.31
N ASN A 136 -1.06 -11.67 17.93
CA ASN A 136 -0.63 -10.31 18.26
C ASN A 136 -0.53 -9.45 16.97
N PRO A 137 -1.18 -8.28 16.90
CA PRO A 137 -1.14 -7.43 15.71
C PRO A 137 0.25 -6.88 15.36
N LEU A 138 1.22 -6.94 16.28
CA LEU A 138 2.62 -6.59 16.02
C LEU A 138 3.45 -7.78 15.51
N PHE A 139 2.88 -8.98 15.44
CA PHE A 139 3.58 -10.15 14.92
C PHE A 139 3.56 -10.10 13.40
N ASN A 140 4.72 -9.77 12.80
CA ASN A 140 4.92 -9.83 11.37
C ASN A 140 5.07 -11.29 10.94
N THR A 141 4.14 -11.77 10.11
CA THR A 141 4.03 -13.18 9.75
C THR A 141 3.99 -13.35 8.25
N PHE A 142 4.46 -14.50 7.76
CA PHE A 142 4.31 -14.90 6.35
C PHE A 142 3.58 -16.25 6.26
N ILE A 143 2.97 -16.49 5.10
CA ILE A 143 2.36 -17.77 4.71
C ILE A 143 2.92 -18.19 3.36
N LEU A 144 3.37 -19.43 3.28
CA LEU A 144 3.93 -20.01 2.07
C LEU A 144 3.26 -21.33 1.71
N PHE A 145 2.70 -21.43 0.52
CA PHE A 145 2.09 -22.66 0.01
C PHE A 145 3.02 -23.48 -0.89
N ARG A 146 2.89 -24.80 -0.79
CA ARG A 146 3.52 -25.78 -1.67
C ARG A 146 2.48 -26.81 -2.09
N THR A 147 2.41 -27.11 -3.39
CA THR A 147 1.39 -28.00 -3.96
C THR A 147 1.97 -29.24 -4.63
N GLU A 148 3.24 -29.23 -5.04
CA GLU A 148 3.92 -30.37 -5.68
C GLU A 148 4.74 -31.22 -4.69
N GLY A 149 4.79 -30.79 -3.43
CA GLY A 149 5.58 -31.39 -2.37
C GLY A 149 6.19 -30.33 -1.46
N CYS A 150 6.37 -30.64 -0.19
CA CYS A 150 6.85 -29.69 0.81
C CYS A 150 8.25 -29.09 0.50
N ASP A 151 9.13 -29.85 -0.16
CA ASP A 151 10.46 -29.39 -0.58
C ASP A 151 10.52 -28.90 -2.04
N ALA A 152 9.39 -28.83 -2.74
CA ALA A 152 9.37 -28.42 -4.14
C ALA A 152 9.78 -26.93 -4.27
N PRO A 153 10.63 -26.56 -5.25
CA PRO A 153 10.90 -25.17 -5.54
C PRO A 153 9.67 -24.51 -6.17
N ASP A 154 9.39 -23.26 -5.79
CA ASP A 154 8.40 -22.45 -6.48
C ASP A 154 9.01 -21.80 -7.72
N GLY A 155 8.30 -21.90 -8.84
CA GLY A 155 8.75 -21.32 -10.12
C GLY A 155 7.79 -20.30 -10.73
N SER A 156 6.62 -20.03 -10.12
CA SER A 156 5.58 -19.16 -10.68
C SER A 156 5.32 -17.94 -9.79
N ILE A 157 5.11 -16.77 -10.40
CA ILE A 157 4.58 -15.57 -9.73
C ILE A 157 3.06 -15.66 -9.60
N MET A 158 2.38 -16.22 -10.60
CA MET A 158 0.93 -16.45 -10.59
C MET A 158 0.60 -17.94 -10.74
N PRO A 159 -0.24 -18.53 -9.86
CA PRO A 159 -0.75 -17.92 -8.63
C PRO A 159 0.39 -17.65 -7.62
N PRO A 160 0.30 -16.58 -6.82
CA PRO A 160 1.27 -16.33 -5.76
C PRO A 160 1.25 -17.47 -4.75
N ARG A 161 2.44 -17.86 -4.32
CA ARG A 161 2.63 -18.92 -3.33
C ARG A 161 3.07 -18.39 -1.98
N CYS A 162 3.70 -17.22 -1.93
CA CYS A 162 4.04 -16.57 -0.69
C CYS A 162 3.25 -15.29 -0.45
N PHE A 163 2.82 -15.12 0.78
CA PHE A 163 2.06 -14.00 1.29
C PHE A 163 2.79 -13.47 2.51
N ASP A 164 3.07 -12.17 2.52
CA ASP A 164 3.62 -11.46 3.67
C ASP A 164 2.83 -10.17 3.85
N ALA A 165 2.35 -9.94 5.07
CA ALA A 165 1.45 -8.87 5.49
C ALA A 165 0.17 -8.72 4.62
N GLU A 166 -1.00 -8.67 5.25
CA GLU A 166 -2.24 -8.36 4.53
C GLU A 166 -2.22 -6.90 4.00
N SER A 167 -1.58 -6.00 4.74
CA SER A 167 -1.31 -4.63 4.30
C SER A 167 -0.14 -4.02 5.08
N ARG A 168 0.30 -2.81 4.71
CA ARG A 168 1.31 -2.07 5.49
C ARG A 168 0.89 -1.80 6.94
N LEU A 169 -0.41 -1.73 7.22
CA LEU A 169 -0.97 -1.52 8.57
C LEU A 169 -1.36 -2.83 9.27
N GLU A 170 -1.45 -3.92 8.51
CA GLU A 170 -1.81 -5.25 8.99
C GLU A 170 -0.69 -6.21 8.61
N VAL A 171 0.32 -6.28 9.48
CA VAL A 171 1.55 -7.07 9.25
C VAL A 171 1.34 -8.57 9.42
N ARG A 172 0.15 -9.00 9.87
CA ARG A 172 -0.23 -10.41 9.89
C ARG A 172 -0.65 -10.81 8.48
N SER A 173 -0.38 -12.07 8.13
CA SER A 173 -0.62 -12.58 6.79
C SER A 173 -1.97 -13.28 6.66
N ARG A 174 -2.59 -13.09 5.50
CA ARG A 174 -3.63 -13.97 4.97
C ARG A 174 -3.19 -14.43 3.59
N GLY A 175 -3.27 -15.73 3.35
CA GLY A 175 -2.88 -16.32 2.07
C GLY A 175 -3.96 -17.25 1.56
N SER A 176 -4.25 -17.16 0.27
CA SER A 176 -5.26 -17.99 -0.39
C SER A 176 -4.72 -18.52 -1.70
N ILE A 177 -5.03 -19.78 -2.03
CA ILE A 177 -4.73 -20.40 -3.31
C ILE A 177 -5.88 -21.27 -3.78
N THR A 178 -6.00 -21.43 -5.10
CA THR A 178 -6.88 -22.44 -5.69
C THR A 178 -6.13 -23.74 -5.95
N VAL A 179 -6.76 -24.85 -5.57
CA VAL A 179 -6.24 -26.22 -5.69
C VAL A 179 -7.36 -27.20 -6.00
N GLU A 180 -7.03 -28.40 -6.49
CA GLU A 180 -8.02 -29.46 -6.70
C GLU A 180 -8.45 -30.10 -5.37
N GLY A 181 -9.75 -30.33 -5.20
CA GLY A 181 -10.31 -31.12 -4.11
C GLY A 181 -9.75 -32.55 -4.11
N GLY A 182 -9.43 -33.07 -2.93
CA GLY A 182 -8.74 -34.34 -2.74
C GLY A 182 -7.22 -34.26 -2.86
N SER A 183 -6.65 -33.07 -3.09
CA SER A 183 -5.20 -32.85 -3.08
C SER A 183 -4.65 -32.65 -1.66
N THR A 184 -3.32 -32.67 -1.55
CA THR A 184 -2.57 -32.33 -0.34
C THR A 184 -1.75 -31.07 -0.60
N VAL A 185 -1.83 -30.10 0.29
CA VAL A 185 -1.10 -28.83 0.25
C VAL A 185 -0.28 -28.68 1.51
N TRP A 186 0.95 -28.17 1.38
CA TRP A 186 1.75 -27.78 2.54
C TRP A 186 1.71 -26.27 2.72
N ALA A 187 1.25 -25.81 3.88
CA ALA A 187 1.31 -24.40 4.28
C ALA A 187 2.41 -24.23 5.33
N ILE A 188 3.38 -23.38 5.03
CA ILE A 188 4.48 -23.02 5.91
C ILE A 188 4.15 -21.63 6.46
N VAL A 189 3.99 -21.54 7.78
CA VAL A 189 3.56 -20.31 8.47
C VAL A 189 4.60 -19.94 9.51
N GLY A 190 5.05 -18.69 9.51
CA GLY A 190 6.13 -18.25 10.40
C GLY A 190 6.22 -16.74 10.52
N GLY A 191 7.29 -16.27 11.18
CA GLY A 191 7.55 -14.84 11.35
C GLY A 191 8.58 -14.28 10.37
N VAL A 192 8.52 -12.97 10.17
CA VAL A 192 9.49 -12.20 9.37
C VAL A 192 10.30 -11.30 10.30
N ALA A 193 11.63 -11.41 10.25
CA ALA A 193 12.51 -10.54 11.01
C ALA A 193 12.93 -9.31 10.19
N GLU A 194 12.69 -8.13 10.74
CA GLU A 194 13.07 -6.84 10.17
C GLU A 194 14.11 -6.14 11.06
N PRO A 195 14.88 -5.15 10.54
CA PRO A 195 15.88 -4.43 11.32
C PRO A 195 15.27 -3.74 12.56
N PRO A 196 15.76 -4.02 13.78
CA PRO A 196 15.11 -3.63 15.04
C PRO A 196 15.07 -2.12 15.31
N MET A 197 15.78 -1.30 14.52
CA MET A 197 15.81 0.16 14.71
C MET A 197 14.60 0.89 14.11
N MET A 198 13.73 0.22 13.33
CA MET A 198 12.62 0.90 12.64
C MET A 198 11.21 0.36 12.93
N SER A 199 10.97 -0.94 13.12
CA SER A 199 9.58 -1.46 13.03
C SER A 199 8.86 -1.78 14.35
N ARG A 200 9.55 -1.98 15.49
CA ARG A 200 8.97 -2.51 16.76
C ARG A 200 8.18 -3.83 16.61
N LEU A 201 8.27 -4.50 15.46
CA LEU A 201 7.52 -5.72 15.16
C LEU A 201 8.13 -6.93 15.87
N MET A 202 7.27 -7.91 16.12
CA MET A 202 7.64 -9.22 16.64
C MET A 202 7.84 -10.19 15.47
N ASP A 203 8.85 -11.04 15.59
CA ASP A 203 9.22 -12.03 14.58
C ASP A 203 8.92 -13.47 15.06
N ARG A 204 8.37 -13.62 16.27
CA ARG A 204 7.99 -14.88 16.92
C ARG A 204 6.97 -14.63 18.01
N GLY A 205 6.17 -15.64 18.32
CA GLY A 205 5.17 -15.61 19.38
C GLY A 205 4.07 -16.65 19.19
N MET A 206 3.05 -16.55 20.03
CA MET A 206 1.80 -17.27 19.84
C MET A 206 1.06 -16.73 18.61
N MET A 207 0.55 -17.62 17.78
CA MET A 207 -0.42 -17.30 16.74
C MET A 207 -1.54 -18.34 16.69
N ARG A 208 -2.71 -17.89 16.27
CA ARG A 208 -3.80 -18.75 15.81
C ARG A 208 -3.79 -18.73 14.29
N ILE A 209 -3.80 -19.92 13.70
CA ILE A 209 -3.89 -20.14 12.27
C ILE A 209 -5.30 -20.68 11.99
N ASP A 210 -6.11 -19.92 11.27
CA ASP A 210 -7.43 -20.31 10.81
C ASP A 210 -7.34 -20.82 9.37
N ILE A 211 -7.91 -22.00 9.12
CA ILE A 211 -7.84 -22.70 7.84
C ILE A 211 -9.28 -22.91 7.35
N SER A 212 -9.59 -22.42 6.15
CA SER A 212 -10.90 -22.58 5.52
C SER A 212 -10.76 -23.07 4.09
N VAL A 213 -11.71 -23.90 3.67
CA VAL A 213 -11.77 -24.43 2.31
C VAL A 213 -13.19 -24.29 1.80
N GLU A 214 -13.33 -23.79 0.57
CA GLU A 214 -14.63 -23.65 -0.08
C GLU A 214 -14.52 -23.89 -1.59
N PRO A 215 -15.61 -24.28 -2.27
CA PRO A 215 -15.62 -24.36 -3.73
C PRO A 215 -15.23 -23.03 -4.36
N ASN A 216 -14.51 -23.07 -5.49
CA ASN A 216 -14.09 -21.87 -6.20
C ASN A 216 -14.32 -22.04 -7.71
N GLN A 217 -14.75 -20.98 -8.38
CA GLN A 217 -14.99 -20.95 -9.81
C GLN A 217 -14.21 -19.81 -10.45
N ALA A 218 -13.69 -20.06 -11.66
CA ALA A 218 -12.89 -19.05 -12.33
C ALA A 218 -13.76 -17.83 -12.67
N PRO A 219 -13.26 -16.61 -12.45
CA PRO A 219 -13.91 -15.43 -12.98
C PRO A 219 -13.87 -15.47 -14.51
N THR A 220 -14.75 -14.67 -15.11
CA THR A 220 -14.79 -14.39 -16.55
C THR A 220 -14.48 -12.93 -16.78
N ILE A 221 -13.92 -12.60 -17.94
CA ILE A 221 -13.71 -11.22 -18.38
C ILE A 221 -14.41 -11.01 -19.73
N ALA A 222 -15.27 -9.99 -19.78
CA ALA A 222 -16.08 -9.65 -20.94
C ALA A 222 -15.45 -8.52 -21.76
N THR A 223 -14.94 -7.49 -21.08
CA THR A 223 -14.25 -6.36 -21.70
C THR A 223 -13.05 -5.93 -20.86
N GLY A 224 -12.07 -5.30 -21.50
CA GLY A 224 -10.91 -4.72 -20.84
C GLY A 224 -10.42 -3.49 -21.61
N GLU A 225 -10.03 -2.45 -20.89
CA GLU A 225 -9.46 -1.23 -21.43
C GLU A 225 -8.23 -0.82 -20.61
N LEU A 226 -7.24 -0.26 -21.29
CA LEU A 226 -6.01 0.25 -20.69
C LEU A 226 -5.69 1.61 -21.27
N TYR A 227 -5.84 2.64 -20.45
CA TYR A 227 -5.58 4.02 -20.84
C TYR A 227 -4.32 4.54 -20.14
N LEU A 228 -3.42 5.11 -20.93
CA LEU A 228 -2.18 5.73 -20.47
C LEU A 228 -2.39 7.24 -20.48
N ALA A 229 -2.37 7.87 -19.32
CA ALA A 229 -2.59 9.32 -19.20
C ALA A 229 -1.51 9.92 -18.33
N GLU A 230 -0.67 10.79 -18.91
CA GLU A 230 0.56 11.26 -18.26
C GLU A 230 1.40 10.06 -17.79
N ASP A 231 1.71 9.92 -16.51
CA ASP A 231 2.41 8.77 -15.93
C ASP A 231 1.49 7.70 -15.32
N GLU A 232 0.17 7.93 -15.38
CA GLU A 232 -0.86 7.06 -14.84
C GLU A 232 -1.31 6.00 -15.86
N ALA A 233 -1.58 4.78 -15.38
CA ALA A 233 -2.26 3.76 -16.14
C ALA A 233 -3.62 3.44 -15.50
N HIS A 234 -4.68 3.64 -16.27
CA HIS A 234 -6.06 3.39 -15.88
C HIS A 234 -6.52 2.08 -16.50
N ILE A 235 -6.81 1.10 -15.66
CA ILE A 235 -7.23 -0.25 -16.03
C ILE A 235 -8.72 -0.36 -15.76
N PHE A 236 -9.49 -0.73 -16.78
CA PHE A 236 -10.90 -1.05 -16.65
C PHE A 236 -11.15 -2.46 -17.12
N ALA A 237 -12.02 -3.19 -16.42
CA ALA A 237 -12.47 -4.49 -16.87
C ALA A 237 -13.88 -4.78 -16.36
N THR A 238 -14.68 -5.42 -17.20
CA THR A 238 -16.00 -5.92 -16.80
C THR A 238 -16.07 -7.42 -17.01
N GLY A 239 -16.88 -8.10 -16.20
CA GLY A 239 -17.07 -9.54 -16.29
C GLY A 239 -17.95 -10.05 -15.18
N ALA A 240 -17.85 -11.35 -14.93
CA ALA A 240 -18.58 -12.00 -13.85
C ALA A 240 -17.69 -12.97 -13.09
N ASP A 241 -17.90 -13.05 -11.79
CA ASP A 241 -17.29 -14.00 -10.88
C ASP A 241 -18.41 -14.69 -10.09
N PRO A 242 -18.66 -16.00 -10.32
CA PRO A 242 -19.75 -16.71 -9.65
C PRO A 242 -19.69 -16.63 -8.11
N ASP A 243 -18.50 -16.48 -7.55
CA ASP A 243 -18.27 -16.43 -6.11
C ASP A 243 -18.24 -14.99 -5.56
N GLY A 244 -18.34 -13.99 -6.45
CA GLY A 244 -18.43 -12.56 -6.08
C GLY A 244 -17.19 -12.04 -5.37
N ASN A 245 -16.01 -12.62 -5.65
CA ASN A 245 -14.77 -12.35 -4.93
C ASN A 245 -13.61 -11.98 -5.87
N VAL A 246 -13.94 -11.37 -7.02
CA VAL A 246 -12.96 -10.90 -8.00
C VAL A 246 -12.06 -9.86 -7.35
N THR A 247 -10.76 -10.01 -7.52
CA THR A 247 -9.77 -9.16 -6.85
C THR A 247 -9.13 -8.16 -7.81
N GLY A 248 -8.90 -8.54 -9.07
CA GLY A 248 -8.20 -7.66 -10.00
C GLY A 248 -7.85 -8.27 -11.35
N ILE A 249 -6.86 -7.67 -12.01
CA ILE A 249 -6.33 -8.09 -13.31
C ILE A 249 -4.86 -8.48 -13.20
N ALA A 250 -4.53 -9.63 -13.78
CA ALA A 250 -3.18 -10.06 -14.11
C ALA A 250 -2.89 -9.72 -15.58
N MET A 251 -1.76 -9.06 -15.83
CA MET A 251 -1.36 -8.51 -17.13
C MET A 251 -0.07 -9.14 -17.61
N ASN A 252 -0.08 -9.65 -18.85
CA ASN A 252 1.14 -10.02 -19.58
C ASN A 252 1.36 -9.07 -20.75
N PHE A 253 2.59 -8.61 -20.94
CA PHE A 253 2.94 -7.58 -21.92
C PHE A 253 3.58 -8.18 -23.16
N TYR A 254 3.17 -7.72 -24.34
CA TYR A 254 3.70 -8.21 -25.61
C TYR A 254 4.20 -7.07 -26.50
N VAL A 255 5.25 -7.38 -27.27
CA VAL A 255 5.85 -6.49 -28.27
C VAL A 255 6.02 -7.28 -29.57
N GLY A 256 5.35 -6.87 -30.65
CA GLY A 256 5.46 -7.58 -31.94
C GLY A 256 4.98 -9.04 -31.88
N GLY A 257 4.13 -9.38 -30.91
CA GLY A 257 3.60 -10.72 -30.69
C GLY A 257 4.42 -11.60 -29.74
N GLU A 258 5.62 -11.19 -29.32
CA GLU A 258 6.45 -11.89 -28.35
C GLU A 258 6.14 -11.42 -26.92
N LEU A 259 6.14 -12.34 -25.97
CA LEU A 259 5.95 -12.02 -24.55
C LEU A 259 7.22 -11.33 -24.03
N LEU A 260 7.03 -10.21 -23.35
CA LEU A 260 8.11 -9.46 -22.71
C LEU A 260 8.52 -10.15 -21.42
N ASP A 261 9.83 -10.39 -21.25
CA ASP A 261 10.44 -10.77 -19.97
C ASP A 261 10.50 -9.53 -19.09
N ILE A 262 9.62 -9.46 -18.08
CA ILE A 262 9.50 -8.28 -17.20
C ILE A 262 10.22 -8.47 -15.87
N THR A 263 10.59 -9.71 -15.54
CA THR A 263 11.38 -10.03 -14.34
C THR A 263 12.87 -9.83 -14.59
N ASP A 264 13.30 -9.90 -15.86
CA ASP A 264 14.71 -9.86 -16.30
C ASP A 264 15.56 -10.92 -15.59
N ASP A 265 14.95 -12.08 -15.32
CA ASP A 265 15.56 -13.16 -14.55
C ASP A 265 16.46 -14.08 -15.41
N GLY A 266 16.56 -13.78 -16.70
CA GLY A 266 17.36 -14.52 -17.68
C GLY A 266 16.76 -15.86 -18.11
N SER A 267 15.55 -16.19 -17.65
CA SER A 267 14.75 -17.31 -18.17
C SER A 267 13.98 -16.89 -19.42
N PRO A 268 13.51 -17.84 -20.24
CA PRO A 268 12.55 -17.52 -21.29
C PRO A 268 11.27 -16.95 -20.68
N ALA A 269 10.75 -15.90 -21.29
CA ALA A 269 9.50 -15.29 -20.87
C ALA A 269 8.36 -16.33 -20.79
N SER A 270 7.57 -16.28 -19.72
CA SER A 270 6.47 -17.19 -19.46
C SER A 270 5.28 -16.46 -18.82
N VAL A 271 4.06 -16.86 -19.18
CA VAL A 271 2.84 -16.17 -18.74
C VAL A 271 2.63 -16.14 -17.23
N ASP A 272 3.21 -17.08 -16.50
CA ASP A 272 3.02 -17.22 -15.06
C ASP A 272 4.17 -16.62 -14.23
N ARG A 273 5.26 -16.19 -14.89
CA ARG A 273 6.37 -15.44 -14.27
C ARG A 273 6.35 -13.98 -14.71
N ASP A 274 6.11 -13.72 -15.98
CA ASP A 274 6.14 -12.38 -16.57
C ASP A 274 4.77 -11.71 -16.54
N VAL A 275 4.29 -11.52 -15.31
CA VAL A 275 2.94 -11.04 -15.02
C VAL A 275 2.97 -9.91 -13.99
N ALA A 276 2.28 -8.83 -14.30
CA ALA A 276 1.99 -7.76 -13.34
C ALA A 276 0.55 -7.91 -12.84
N ILE A 277 0.33 -7.81 -11.53
CA ILE A 277 -0.98 -7.94 -10.92
C ILE A 277 -1.44 -6.60 -10.34
N PHE A 278 -2.69 -6.26 -10.57
CA PHE A 278 -3.30 -5.03 -10.07
C PHE A 278 -4.66 -5.34 -9.48
N ARG A 279 -4.87 -4.91 -8.24
CA ARG A 279 -6.16 -5.04 -7.55
C ARG A 279 -7.11 -3.94 -8.02
N PHE A 280 -8.39 -4.27 -8.10
CA PHE A 280 -9.40 -3.24 -8.27
C PHE A 280 -9.51 -2.37 -7.02
N ASP A 281 -9.73 -1.07 -7.24
CA ASP A 281 -9.95 -0.07 -6.21
C ASP A 281 -11.12 0.83 -6.63
N PRO A 282 -12.27 0.80 -5.92
CA PRO A 282 -12.51 0.03 -4.69
C PRO A 282 -12.57 -1.49 -4.93
N ALA A 283 -12.38 -2.25 -3.85
CA ALA A 283 -12.61 -3.69 -3.86
C ALA A 283 -14.07 -4.02 -4.23
N ILE A 284 -14.27 -5.13 -4.92
CA ILE A 284 -15.56 -5.53 -5.49
C ILE A 284 -16.05 -6.79 -4.80
N GLU A 285 -17.31 -6.78 -4.39
CA GLU A 285 -18.01 -7.90 -3.74
C GLU A 285 -19.30 -8.28 -4.48
N ASP A 286 -19.33 -8.05 -5.80
CA ASP A 286 -20.48 -8.31 -6.68
C ASP A 286 -20.13 -9.42 -7.69
N PRO A 287 -21.02 -10.43 -7.89
CA PRO A 287 -20.85 -11.43 -8.93
C PRO A 287 -20.75 -10.88 -10.35
N ASP A 288 -21.36 -9.74 -10.65
CA ASP A 288 -21.17 -9.02 -11.91
C ASP A 288 -20.31 -7.77 -11.63
N TYR A 289 -19.06 -7.76 -12.09
CA TYR A 289 -18.13 -6.71 -11.73
C TYR A 289 -17.92 -5.68 -12.85
N ASN A 290 -17.76 -4.43 -12.42
CA ASN A 290 -17.21 -3.34 -13.21
C ASN A 290 -16.00 -2.79 -12.46
N GLY A 291 -14.83 -3.35 -12.76
CA GLY A 291 -13.60 -3.08 -12.05
C GLY A 291 -12.79 -1.95 -12.66
N PHE A 292 -12.21 -1.17 -11.75
CA PHE A 292 -11.28 -0.11 -12.06
C PHE A 292 -10.03 -0.28 -11.20
N ALA A 293 -8.86 -0.13 -11.79
CA ALA A 293 -7.61 -0.03 -11.06
C ALA A 293 -6.79 1.11 -11.64
N LEU A 294 -6.20 1.90 -10.76
CA LEU A 294 -5.39 3.05 -11.10
C LEU A 294 -3.96 2.79 -10.67
N VAL A 295 -3.09 2.56 -11.64
CA VAL A 295 -1.69 2.24 -11.40
C VAL A 295 -0.85 3.49 -11.55
N ARG A 296 -0.16 3.82 -10.46
CA ARG A 296 0.74 4.95 -10.33
C ARG A 296 1.91 4.52 -9.46
N GLU A 297 3.08 5.11 -9.71
CA GLU A 297 4.20 5.11 -8.73
C GLU A 297 4.49 3.79 -8.01
N THR A 298 4.36 2.66 -8.71
CA THR A 298 4.95 1.41 -8.21
C THR A 298 6.48 1.53 -8.33
N ALA A 299 7.24 0.54 -7.85
CA ALA A 299 8.68 0.50 -8.15
C ALA A 299 8.99 0.69 -9.66
N VAL A 300 7.99 0.44 -10.54
CA VAL A 300 7.97 0.81 -11.95
C VAL A 300 6.64 1.47 -12.36
N ASN A 301 6.67 2.73 -12.83
CA ASN A 301 5.47 3.39 -13.35
C ASN A 301 4.98 2.68 -14.63
N LEU A 302 3.76 2.13 -14.59
CA LEU A 302 3.25 1.24 -15.64
C LEU A 302 3.10 1.95 -16.99
N ALA A 303 2.55 3.17 -17.04
CA ALA A 303 2.40 3.88 -18.30
C ALA A 303 3.75 4.26 -18.95
N PRO A 304 4.72 4.86 -18.22
CA PRO A 304 6.08 5.02 -18.72
C PRO A 304 6.73 3.71 -19.17
N PHE A 305 6.54 2.61 -18.43
CA PHE A 305 7.07 1.29 -18.79
C PHE A 305 6.52 0.79 -20.13
N ILE A 306 5.20 0.83 -20.32
CA ILE A 306 4.52 0.42 -21.56
C ILE A 306 5.07 1.21 -22.75
N ARG A 307 5.19 2.54 -22.59
CA ARG A 307 5.74 3.43 -23.63
C ARG A 307 7.21 3.15 -23.93
N ALA A 308 8.04 3.00 -22.89
CA ALA A 308 9.48 2.80 -23.05
C ALA A 308 9.82 1.47 -23.73
N ASN A 309 9.03 0.42 -23.47
CA ASN A 309 9.23 -0.90 -24.07
C ASN A 309 8.48 -1.09 -25.39
N GLY A 310 7.63 -0.14 -25.79
CA GLY A 310 6.86 -0.22 -27.03
C GLY A 310 5.83 -1.36 -27.02
N VAL A 311 5.23 -1.62 -25.86
CA VAL A 311 4.20 -2.65 -25.70
C VAL A 311 3.00 -2.32 -26.58
N ASP A 312 2.64 -3.24 -27.48
CA ASP A 312 1.56 -3.07 -28.47
C ASP A 312 0.32 -3.93 -28.16
N ARG A 313 0.44 -4.88 -27.24
CA ARG A 313 -0.65 -5.74 -26.77
C ARG A 313 -0.43 -6.13 -25.32
N VAL A 314 -1.51 -6.18 -24.55
CA VAL A 314 -1.53 -6.72 -23.18
C VAL A 314 -2.60 -7.79 -23.08
N ALA A 315 -2.29 -8.95 -22.52
CA ALA A 315 -3.30 -9.95 -22.19
C ALA A 315 -3.81 -9.71 -20.78
N PHE A 316 -5.11 -9.45 -20.63
CA PHE A 316 -5.78 -9.32 -19.34
C PHE A 316 -6.36 -10.67 -18.94
N ARG A 317 -6.09 -11.09 -17.70
CA ARG A 317 -6.77 -12.21 -17.03
C ARG A 317 -7.34 -11.69 -15.71
N ALA A 318 -8.64 -11.81 -15.51
CA ALA A 318 -9.23 -11.53 -14.21
C ALA A 318 -8.78 -12.59 -13.22
N TYR A 319 -8.57 -12.20 -11.96
CA TYR A 319 -8.26 -13.14 -10.89
C TYR A 319 -9.11 -12.87 -9.64
N ASP A 320 -9.46 -13.94 -8.96
CA ASP A 320 -10.23 -13.92 -7.73
C ASP A 320 -9.34 -13.94 -6.47
N GLN A 321 -9.96 -13.94 -5.30
CA GLN A 321 -9.26 -14.04 -4.01
C GLN A 321 -8.49 -15.36 -3.82
N GLY A 322 -8.81 -16.41 -4.57
CA GLY A 322 -8.05 -17.67 -4.65
C GLY A 322 -6.97 -17.67 -5.74
N TYR A 323 -6.75 -16.53 -6.40
CA TYR A 323 -5.86 -16.35 -7.54
C TYR A 323 -6.15 -17.31 -8.70
N LEU A 324 -7.39 -17.77 -8.84
CA LEU A 324 -7.84 -18.49 -10.03
C LEU A 324 -8.02 -17.48 -11.17
N LEU A 325 -7.48 -17.82 -12.33
CA LEU A 325 -7.45 -16.94 -13.50
C LEU A 325 -8.61 -17.23 -14.45
N SER A 326 -9.14 -16.17 -15.04
CA SER A 326 -10.00 -16.27 -16.22
C SER A 326 -9.21 -16.67 -17.47
N ASP A 327 -9.92 -17.06 -18.52
CA ASP A 327 -9.37 -17.02 -19.88
C ASP A 327 -8.95 -15.58 -20.23
N PRO A 328 -7.85 -15.39 -21.00
CA PRO A 328 -7.36 -14.06 -21.31
C PRO A 328 -8.16 -13.36 -22.41
N ILE A 329 -8.18 -12.03 -22.37
CA ILE A 329 -8.54 -11.18 -23.51
C ILE A 329 -7.37 -10.29 -23.90
N ASP A 330 -7.27 -9.97 -25.19
CA ASP A 330 -6.28 -9.02 -25.70
C ASP A 330 -6.79 -7.59 -25.56
N VAL A 331 -5.97 -6.74 -24.96
CA VAL A 331 -6.19 -5.30 -24.77
C VAL A 331 -5.07 -4.54 -25.46
N VAL A 332 -5.44 -3.48 -26.18
CA VAL A 332 -4.47 -2.57 -26.81
C VAL A 332 -4.34 -1.34 -25.91
N PRO A 333 -3.14 -1.01 -25.41
CA PRO A 333 -2.93 0.24 -24.67
C PRO A 333 -3.28 1.45 -25.54
N ALA A 334 -4.03 2.41 -24.98
CA ALA A 334 -4.40 3.64 -25.67
C ALA A 334 -3.93 4.87 -24.88
N GLU A 335 -3.54 5.94 -25.56
CA GLU A 335 -3.28 7.22 -24.90
C GLU A 335 -4.59 7.89 -24.52
N ALA A 336 -4.63 8.52 -23.36
CA ALA A 336 -5.79 9.22 -22.84
C ALA A 336 -5.41 10.58 -22.25
N THR A 337 -6.41 11.44 -22.08
CA THR A 337 -6.29 12.76 -21.48
C THR A 337 -6.92 12.76 -20.11
N LEU A 338 -6.19 13.26 -19.11
CA LEU A 338 -6.75 13.52 -17.78
C LEU A 338 -7.69 14.72 -17.81
N VAL A 339 -8.91 14.50 -17.32
CA VAL A 339 -9.95 15.52 -17.23
C VAL A 339 -10.39 15.75 -15.79
N GLY A 340 -10.77 17.00 -15.51
CA GLY A 340 -11.09 17.48 -14.18
C GLY A 340 -12.58 17.42 -13.83
N TRP A 341 -12.95 18.13 -12.77
CA TRP A 341 -14.30 18.16 -12.23
C TRP A 341 -15.37 18.48 -13.27
N ASN A 342 -16.43 17.66 -13.30
CA ASN A 342 -17.61 17.81 -14.16
C ASN A 342 -17.34 17.79 -15.68
N ALA A 343 -16.09 17.53 -16.10
CA ALA A 343 -15.75 17.28 -17.48
C ALA A 343 -16.35 15.95 -17.97
N GLU A 344 -16.51 15.82 -19.28
CA GLU A 344 -16.95 14.56 -19.90
C GLU A 344 -15.84 13.50 -19.78
N CYS A 345 -16.22 12.28 -19.43
CA CYS A 345 -15.31 11.15 -19.28
C CYS A 345 -15.85 9.89 -19.96
N GLY A 346 -14.97 8.92 -20.14
CA GLY A 346 -15.20 7.68 -20.87
C GLY A 346 -14.35 7.62 -22.15
N GLY A 347 -13.91 6.42 -22.52
CA GLY A 347 -12.93 6.26 -23.59
C GLY A 347 -11.59 6.90 -23.25
N GLU A 348 -11.02 7.64 -24.20
CA GLU A 348 -9.73 8.35 -24.06
C GLU A 348 -9.77 9.58 -23.12
N MET A 349 -10.90 9.82 -22.42
CA MET A 349 -11.04 10.88 -21.42
C MET A 349 -11.20 10.26 -20.04
N VAL A 350 -10.14 10.29 -19.23
CA VAL A 350 -10.09 9.66 -17.91
C VAL A 350 -10.06 10.70 -16.80
N CYS A 351 -10.76 10.42 -15.69
CA CYS A 351 -10.83 11.37 -14.58
C CYS A 351 -9.53 11.39 -13.78
N ARG A 352 -9.17 12.58 -13.27
CA ARG A 352 -8.06 12.70 -12.30
C ARG A 352 -8.35 11.93 -11.01
N ARG A 353 -7.28 11.63 -10.27
CA ARG A 353 -7.23 10.70 -9.12
C ARG A 353 -8.41 10.76 -8.16
N GLU A 354 -8.74 11.96 -7.70
CA GLU A 354 -9.75 12.14 -6.64
C GLU A 354 -11.18 12.05 -7.18
N MET A 355 -11.34 11.62 -8.45
CA MET A 355 -12.59 11.51 -9.16
C MET A 355 -12.70 10.19 -9.92
N MET A 356 -13.93 9.76 -10.16
CA MET A 356 -14.30 8.63 -10.98
C MET A 356 -15.31 9.06 -12.06
N CYS A 357 -15.43 8.25 -13.12
CA CYS A 357 -16.39 8.53 -14.19
C CYS A 357 -17.79 8.04 -13.80
N THR A 358 -18.67 8.97 -13.45
CA THR A 358 -20.05 8.70 -13.04
C THR A 358 -21.01 9.34 -14.03
N ASP A 359 -21.87 8.54 -14.66
CA ASP A 359 -22.83 9.01 -15.68
C ASP A 359 -22.15 9.81 -16.83
N GLY A 360 -20.93 9.41 -17.20
CA GLY A 360 -20.14 10.06 -18.25
C GLY A 360 -19.55 11.42 -17.85
N ARG A 361 -19.52 11.75 -16.55
CA ARG A 361 -18.84 12.94 -16.02
C ARG A 361 -17.93 12.61 -14.84
N CYS A 362 -16.84 13.36 -14.70
CA CYS A 362 -15.98 13.21 -13.53
C CYS A 362 -16.65 13.75 -12.28
N ALA A 363 -16.81 12.87 -11.30
CA ALA A 363 -17.38 13.13 -9.99
C ALA A 363 -16.41 12.66 -8.90
N PRO A 364 -16.38 13.26 -7.69
CA PRO A 364 -15.45 12.87 -6.64
C PRO A 364 -15.68 11.41 -6.24
N THR A 365 -14.60 10.74 -5.85
CA THR A 365 -14.72 9.44 -5.18
C THR A 365 -15.42 9.59 -3.83
N PRO A 366 -16.04 8.53 -3.27
CA PRO A 366 -16.63 8.58 -1.93
C PRO A 366 -15.68 9.12 -0.86
N ASP A 367 -14.42 8.68 -0.89
CA ASP A 367 -13.40 9.10 0.08
C ASP A 367 -13.02 10.56 -0.11
N ALA A 368 -12.77 10.98 -1.35
CA ALA A 368 -12.46 12.38 -1.63
C ALA A 368 -13.63 13.26 -1.17
N ASN A 369 -14.85 12.90 -1.57
CA ASN A 369 -16.10 13.57 -1.18
C ASN A 369 -16.26 13.66 0.35
N ASN A 370 -15.92 12.60 1.08
CA ASN A 370 -15.95 12.59 2.54
C ASN A 370 -14.91 13.56 3.13
N VAL A 371 -13.66 13.51 2.69
CA VAL A 371 -12.60 14.39 3.22
C VAL A 371 -12.94 15.86 3.03
N CYS A 372 -13.32 16.30 1.82
CA CYS A 372 -13.68 17.71 1.66
C CYS A 372 -15.05 18.06 2.24
N GLY A 373 -15.95 17.09 2.40
CA GLY A 373 -17.20 17.28 3.15
C GLY A 373 -16.98 17.53 4.64
N LEU A 374 -15.85 17.07 5.18
CA LEU A 374 -15.38 17.30 6.55
C LEU A 374 -14.45 18.52 6.68
N ALA A 375 -14.32 19.33 5.62
CA ALA A 375 -13.47 20.51 5.63
C ALA A 375 -13.89 21.50 6.73
N THR A 376 -12.90 22.11 7.36
CA THR A 376 -13.10 23.09 8.45
C THR A 376 -13.08 24.50 7.87
N GLU A 377 -14.04 25.34 8.23
CA GLU A 377 -14.04 26.75 7.81
C GLU A 377 -12.79 27.47 8.35
N PHE A 378 -12.06 28.14 7.46
CA PHE A 378 -10.95 29.02 7.84
C PHE A 378 -11.51 30.37 8.32
N PRO A 379 -10.88 31.06 9.28
CA PRO A 379 -11.33 32.38 9.72
C PRO A 379 -11.49 33.36 8.55
N TYR A 380 -12.65 33.99 8.46
CA TYR A 380 -12.95 34.93 7.40
C TYR A 380 -12.05 36.17 7.45
N PHE A 381 -11.58 36.62 6.29
CA PHE A 381 -10.81 37.87 6.15
C PHE A 381 -11.77 39.05 6.07
N GLU A 382 -11.98 39.76 7.18
CA GLU A 382 -12.73 41.01 7.19
C GLU A 382 -11.95 42.10 6.44
N PRO A 383 -12.40 42.56 5.25
CA PRO A 383 -11.63 43.52 4.46
C PRO A 383 -11.54 44.86 5.19
N MET A 384 -10.33 45.37 5.37
CA MET A 384 -10.07 46.65 6.04
C MET A 384 -9.65 47.74 5.04
N GLY A 385 -10.42 47.92 3.97
CA GLY A 385 -10.05 48.82 2.87
C GLY A 385 -8.83 48.30 2.10
N ASN A 386 -7.86 49.17 1.82
CA ASN A 386 -6.65 48.84 1.06
C ASN A 386 -5.49 48.41 1.98
N MET A 387 -5.78 47.73 3.08
CA MET A 387 -4.77 47.24 4.03
C MET A 387 -4.63 45.74 3.97
N THR A 388 -3.44 45.25 4.31
CA THR A 388 -3.17 43.83 4.42
C THR A 388 -3.94 43.25 5.62
N VAL A 389 -4.53 42.06 5.45
CA VAL A 389 -5.28 41.36 6.50
C VAL A 389 -4.64 40.00 6.75
N THR A 390 -4.42 39.67 8.02
CA THR A 390 -3.83 38.38 8.43
C THR A 390 -4.80 37.62 9.32
N GLN A 391 -4.90 36.32 9.09
CA GLN A 391 -5.63 35.38 9.92
C GLN A 391 -4.71 34.24 10.34
N THR A 392 -5.02 33.66 11.50
CA THR A 392 -4.26 32.54 12.07
C THR A 392 -5.21 31.45 12.52
N LEU A 393 -4.86 30.19 12.25
CA LEU A 393 -5.62 29.03 12.65
C LEU A 393 -4.69 27.91 13.10
N THR A 394 -4.94 27.34 14.27
CA THR A 394 -4.26 26.13 14.74
C THR A 394 -5.08 24.89 14.39
N GLY A 395 -4.40 23.81 14.04
CA GLY A 395 -5.00 22.50 13.79
C GLY A 395 -4.00 21.37 14.02
N SER A 396 -4.42 20.19 13.60
CA SER A 396 -3.59 18.99 13.59
C SER A 396 -3.97 18.08 12.43
N THR A 397 -2.98 17.32 11.94
CA THR A 397 -3.15 16.16 11.05
C THR A 397 -3.06 14.88 11.88
N GLY A 398 -3.90 13.89 11.57
CA GLY A 398 -4.01 12.65 12.35
C GLY A 398 -3.10 11.53 11.86
N SER A 399 -3.39 10.31 12.32
CA SER A 399 -2.78 9.09 11.79
C SER A 399 -3.48 8.58 10.53
N GLY A 400 -2.74 7.81 9.73
CA GLY A 400 -3.21 7.23 8.48
C GLY A 400 -2.67 7.93 7.23
N ARG A 401 -3.08 7.41 6.08
CA ARG A 401 -2.75 7.95 4.76
C ARG A 401 -3.80 8.95 4.33
N GLY A 402 -3.38 9.94 3.56
CA GLY A 402 -4.32 10.88 3.01
C GLY A 402 -5.16 10.31 1.87
N VAL A 403 -6.17 11.04 1.42
CA VAL A 403 -7.00 10.73 0.24
C VAL A 403 -6.66 11.67 -0.93
N LEU A 404 -6.56 12.97 -0.66
CA LEU A 404 -6.06 13.98 -1.57
C LEU A 404 -4.53 13.88 -1.66
N ARG A 405 -3.93 14.34 -2.76
CA ARG A 405 -2.47 14.56 -2.80
C ARG A 405 -2.17 15.78 -3.63
N PRO A 406 -1.14 16.57 -3.31
CA PRO A 406 -0.66 17.65 -4.18
C PRO A 406 -0.21 17.14 -5.56
N THR A 407 0.12 18.07 -6.45
CA THR A 407 0.81 17.74 -7.71
C THR A 407 2.20 17.12 -7.47
N LEU A 408 2.64 16.26 -8.38
CA LEU A 408 3.95 15.58 -8.31
C LEU A 408 5.13 16.55 -8.41
N GLU A 409 4.92 17.75 -8.98
CA GLU A 409 5.92 18.81 -8.96
C GLU A 409 6.25 19.28 -7.53
N CYS A 410 5.30 19.13 -6.61
CA CYS A 410 5.44 19.56 -5.23
C CYS A 410 5.98 18.46 -4.31
N VAL A 411 5.42 17.25 -4.41
CA VAL A 411 5.88 16.09 -3.64
C VAL A 411 6.11 14.95 -4.61
N PRO A 412 7.38 14.58 -4.91
CA PRO A 412 7.70 13.62 -5.95
C PRO A 412 7.52 12.16 -5.53
N LEU A 413 7.07 11.91 -4.29
CA LEU A 413 6.83 10.58 -3.74
C LEU A 413 5.48 10.56 -3.01
N GLU A 414 4.46 9.97 -3.63
CA GLU A 414 3.11 9.95 -3.04
C GLU A 414 3.01 9.14 -1.74
N ASP A 415 3.97 8.23 -1.52
CA ASP A 415 4.01 7.32 -0.38
C ASP A 415 4.36 7.98 0.95
N SER A 416 4.88 9.21 0.91
CA SER A 416 5.20 10.02 2.08
C SER A 416 4.10 11.03 2.41
N ILE A 417 2.84 10.73 2.11
CA ILE A 417 1.74 11.65 2.40
C ILE A 417 0.84 11.06 3.50
N GLY A 418 0.90 11.71 4.67
CA GLY A 418 0.03 11.42 5.80
C GLY A 418 -1.39 11.93 5.57
N ILE A 419 -2.28 11.68 6.53
CA ILE A 419 -3.66 12.15 6.44
C ILE A 419 -3.72 13.68 6.37
N GLU A 420 -4.61 14.18 5.53
CA GLU A 420 -4.80 15.59 5.26
C GLU A 420 -5.85 16.23 6.17
N LYS A 421 -5.67 17.53 6.39
CA LYS A 421 -6.68 18.41 6.96
C LYS A 421 -7.06 19.47 5.93
N VAL A 422 -8.33 19.44 5.52
CA VAL A 422 -8.87 20.42 4.57
C VAL A 422 -9.50 21.60 5.31
N TYR A 423 -9.18 22.80 4.85
CA TYR A 423 -9.77 24.06 5.27
C TYR A 423 -10.47 24.75 4.10
N LEU A 424 -11.68 25.25 4.32
CA LEU A 424 -12.37 26.11 3.35
C LEU A 424 -11.98 27.56 3.59
N MET A 425 -11.23 28.14 2.67
CA MET A 425 -10.79 29.53 2.72
C MET A 425 -11.63 30.37 1.79
N THR A 426 -12.40 31.31 2.37
CA THR A 426 -13.20 32.27 1.58
C THR A 426 -12.43 33.57 1.39
N ILE A 427 -12.10 33.87 0.13
CA ILE A 427 -11.46 35.11 -0.29
C ILE A 427 -12.54 36.15 -0.61
N PRO A 428 -12.48 37.35 -0.03
CA PRO A 428 -13.49 38.40 -0.24
C PRO A 428 -13.39 39.02 -1.63
N ASP A 429 -14.44 39.76 -2.03
CA ASP A 429 -14.48 40.53 -3.27
C ASP A 429 -13.23 41.39 -3.49
N GLY A 430 -12.63 41.31 -4.68
CA GLY A 430 -11.40 42.01 -5.05
C GLY A 430 -10.37 41.09 -5.70
N LEU A 431 -9.17 41.64 -5.93
CA LEU A 431 -7.97 40.88 -6.27
C LEU A 431 -6.97 41.00 -5.13
N TRP A 432 -6.34 39.89 -4.79
CA TRP A 432 -5.43 39.80 -3.65
C TRP A 432 -4.16 39.04 -4.02
N ASP A 433 -3.05 39.37 -3.40
CA ASP A 433 -1.96 38.41 -3.24
C ASP A 433 -2.17 37.69 -1.92
N LEU A 434 -2.23 36.37 -1.97
CA LEU A 434 -2.35 35.51 -0.81
C LEU A 434 -1.00 34.87 -0.52
N THR A 435 -0.54 34.98 0.72
CA THR A 435 0.55 34.16 1.26
C THR A 435 -0.03 33.31 2.39
N VAL A 436 0.20 32.00 2.35
CA VAL A 436 -0.16 31.08 3.44
C VAL A 436 1.08 30.33 3.87
N THR A 437 1.33 30.28 5.18
CA THR A 437 2.49 29.59 5.74
C THR A 437 2.13 28.76 6.96
N THR A 438 2.81 27.63 7.12
CA THR A 438 2.84 26.85 8.36
C THR A 438 4.09 27.16 9.20
N ASP A 439 4.95 28.10 8.80
CA ASP A 439 6.13 28.53 9.57
C ASP A 439 5.74 29.43 10.74
N ALA A 440 5.04 28.83 11.68
CA ALA A 440 4.52 29.45 12.89
C ALA A 440 4.84 28.58 14.11
N ALA A 441 4.90 29.21 15.28
CA ALA A 441 5.37 28.56 16.50
C ALA A 441 4.53 27.33 16.89
N GLY A 442 3.22 27.35 16.60
CA GLY A 442 2.30 26.25 16.86
C GLY A 442 2.50 25.02 16.00
N THR A 443 3.21 25.14 14.86
CA THR A 443 3.58 23.98 14.02
C THR A 443 4.68 23.13 14.65
N GLY A 444 5.53 23.72 15.50
CA GLY A 444 6.65 23.00 16.08
C GLY A 444 7.55 22.40 14.99
N GLU A 445 7.98 21.15 15.14
CA GLU A 445 8.84 20.43 14.18
C GLU A 445 8.06 19.59 13.16
N THR A 446 6.75 19.79 13.02
CA THR A 446 5.96 19.08 12.01
C THR A 446 6.45 19.44 10.61
N ASP A 447 6.79 18.42 9.84
CA ASP A 447 7.09 18.50 8.42
C ASP A 447 5.77 18.57 7.65
N THR A 448 5.47 19.73 7.06
CA THR A 448 4.14 20.02 6.52
C THR A 448 4.19 20.19 5.02
N ILE A 449 3.26 19.58 4.32
CA ILE A 449 2.93 19.89 2.94
C ILE A 449 1.71 20.82 2.95
N LEU A 450 1.77 21.90 2.17
CA LEU A 450 0.71 22.90 2.07
C LEU A 450 0.36 23.14 0.61
N TYR A 451 -0.92 23.01 0.26
CA TYR A 451 -1.37 23.33 -1.09
C TYR A 451 -2.80 23.87 -1.12
N MET A 452 -3.12 24.59 -2.18
CA MET A 452 -4.41 25.26 -2.35
C MET A 452 -5.05 24.91 -3.69
N ARG A 453 -6.36 24.62 -3.68
CA ARG A 453 -7.13 24.25 -4.87
C ARG A 453 -8.37 25.11 -5.03
N ALA A 454 -8.72 25.42 -6.28
CA ALA A 454 -10.00 26.05 -6.61
C ALA A 454 -11.18 25.08 -6.47
N ASN A 455 -10.94 23.76 -6.63
CA ASN A 455 -11.89 22.70 -6.32
C ASN A 455 -11.17 21.62 -5.51
N CYS A 456 -11.74 21.26 -4.35
CA CYS A 456 -11.08 20.38 -3.39
C CYS A 456 -10.68 19.01 -3.98
N PHE A 457 -11.55 18.42 -4.81
CA PHE A 457 -11.36 17.09 -5.41
C PHE A 457 -10.75 17.15 -6.81
N ASP A 458 -10.32 18.32 -7.29
CA ASP A 458 -9.69 18.43 -8.61
C ASP A 458 -8.24 18.86 -8.44
N SER A 459 -7.33 17.89 -8.50
CA SER A 459 -5.89 18.11 -8.44
C SER A 459 -5.38 19.03 -9.56
N GLY A 460 -6.01 19.07 -10.73
CA GLY A 460 -5.63 20.02 -11.78
C GLY A 460 -6.19 21.42 -11.58
N SER A 461 -6.84 21.70 -10.45
CA SER A 461 -7.25 23.04 -10.01
C SER A 461 -6.33 23.61 -8.91
N GLU A 462 -5.20 22.93 -8.66
CA GLU A 462 -4.17 23.39 -7.73
C GLU A 462 -3.56 24.71 -8.18
N LEU A 463 -3.52 25.67 -7.26
CA LEU A 463 -3.06 27.03 -7.49
C LEU A 463 -1.62 27.23 -7.04
N ALA A 464 -1.24 26.56 -5.95
CA ALA A 464 0.10 26.56 -5.39
C ALA A 464 0.27 25.35 -4.46
N CYS A 465 1.50 24.86 -4.37
CA CYS A 465 1.90 23.84 -3.42
C CYS A 465 3.34 24.10 -2.96
N ASN A 466 3.63 23.70 -1.72
CA ASN A 466 4.97 23.63 -1.17
C ASN A 466 5.05 22.45 -0.18
N ASN A 467 6.20 21.76 -0.12
CA ASN A 467 6.51 20.79 0.93
C ASN A 467 7.56 21.29 1.93
N ASP A 468 8.43 22.24 1.54
CA ASP A 468 9.52 22.76 2.36
C ASP A 468 9.83 24.21 1.96
N ILE A 469 9.94 25.12 2.93
CA ILE A 469 10.45 26.47 2.68
C ILE A 469 11.92 26.42 2.23
N SER A 470 12.71 25.48 2.79
CA SER A 470 14.12 25.24 2.44
C SER A 470 14.63 23.96 3.10
N ASP A 471 15.79 23.44 2.69
CA ASP A 471 16.46 22.24 3.24
C ASP A 471 16.65 22.21 4.78
N GLY A 472 16.45 23.32 5.49
CA GLY A 472 16.50 23.39 6.97
C GLY A 472 15.21 23.87 7.63
N ASN A 473 14.15 24.08 6.85
CA ASN A 473 12.86 24.50 7.34
C ASN A 473 11.75 23.67 6.67
N VAL A 474 11.36 22.59 7.36
CA VAL A 474 10.37 21.60 6.89
C VAL A 474 8.90 22.08 6.97
N ARG A 475 8.69 23.36 7.26
CA ARG A 475 7.37 23.98 7.17
C ARG A 475 7.19 24.51 5.76
N SER A 476 5.94 24.74 5.37
CA SER A 476 5.60 25.11 4.00
C SER A 476 5.07 26.54 3.90
N THR A 477 5.32 27.18 2.76
CA THR A 477 4.73 28.47 2.40
C THR A 477 4.32 28.47 0.94
N ILE A 478 3.07 28.87 0.67
CA ILE A 478 2.54 29.05 -0.69
C ILE A 478 2.19 30.52 -0.93
N GLU A 479 2.32 30.95 -2.17
CA GLU A 479 1.93 32.28 -2.64
C GLU A 479 1.03 32.15 -3.87
N VAL A 480 -0.12 32.83 -3.86
CA VAL A 480 -1.04 32.92 -4.99
C VAL A 480 -1.28 34.39 -5.30
N THR A 481 -0.81 34.85 -6.46
CA THR A 481 -0.93 36.26 -6.86
C THR A 481 -2.22 36.52 -7.60
N GLU A 482 -2.82 37.69 -7.39
CA GLU A 482 -4.07 38.13 -8.04
C GLU A 482 -5.22 37.12 -7.90
N ILE A 483 -5.33 36.45 -6.75
CA ILE A 483 -6.44 35.58 -6.43
C ILE A 483 -7.73 36.41 -6.29
N GLY A 484 -8.76 35.99 -7.01
CA GLY A 484 -10.08 36.61 -6.98
C GLY A 484 -10.94 36.08 -5.83
N ALA A 485 -12.12 36.70 -5.68
CA ALA A 485 -13.14 36.26 -4.74
C ALA A 485 -13.58 34.82 -5.00
N GLY A 486 -13.84 34.07 -3.92
CA GLY A 486 -14.30 32.69 -4.02
C GLY A 486 -13.97 31.88 -2.78
N THR A 487 -14.42 30.63 -2.77
CA THR A 487 -14.06 29.65 -1.73
C THR A 487 -13.11 28.64 -2.33
N PHE A 488 -12.01 28.40 -1.63
CA PHE A 488 -10.92 27.54 -2.06
C PHE A 488 -10.63 26.51 -0.97
N ALA A 489 -10.12 25.34 -1.36
CA ALA A 489 -9.66 24.34 -0.42
C ALA A 489 -8.18 24.58 -0.14
N LEU A 490 -7.83 24.90 1.10
CA LEU A 490 -6.47 24.88 1.60
C LEU A 490 -6.25 23.53 2.31
N VAL A 491 -5.26 22.78 1.89
CA VAL A 491 -4.97 21.45 2.44
C VAL A 491 -3.62 21.49 3.15
N VAL A 492 -3.61 20.98 4.37
CA VAL A 492 -2.39 20.74 5.14
C VAL A 492 -2.23 19.25 5.34
N GLU A 493 -1.07 18.73 4.98
CA GLU A 493 -0.68 17.35 5.18
C GLU A 493 0.62 17.33 5.98
N GLN A 494 0.89 16.21 6.63
CA GLN A 494 2.21 15.93 7.17
C GLN A 494 2.97 15.06 6.18
N LEU A 495 4.27 15.34 6.01
CA LEU A 495 5.16 14.44 5.29
C LEU A 495 5.39 13.16 6.13
N GLY A 496 5.06 12.02 5.53
CA GLY A 496 5.12 10.69 6.10
C GLY A 496 3.78 10.22 6.67
N VAL A 497 3.60 8.91 6.70
CA VAL A 497 2.43 8.29 7.33
C VAL A 497 2.71 8.12 8.82
N MET A 498 1.80 8.60 9.66
CA MET A 498 1.80 8.30 11.09
C MET A 498 0.89 7.11 11.38
N ASP A 499 1.37 6.14 12.15
CA ASP A 499 0.57 4.99 12.58
C ASP A 499 -0.45 5.38 13.66
N GLU A 500 -0.05 6.25 14.59
CA GLU A 500 -0.88 6.72 15.72
C GLU A 500 -0.57 8.18 16.08
N GLY A 501 -1.56 8.89 16.62
CA GLY A 501 -1.42 10.23 17.17
C GLY A 501 -1.86 11.36 16.22
N GLU A 502 -1.46 12.58 16.57
CA GLU A 502 -1.71 13.78 15.78
C GLU A 502 -0.45 14.67 15.77
N ALA A 503 -0.18 15.32 14.64
CA ALA A 503 0.89 16.30 14.48
C ALA A 503 0.28 17.72 14.40
N PRO A 504 0.76 18.67 15.21
CA PRO A 504 0.19 20.02 15.24
C PRO A 504 0.66 20.84 14.04
N HIS A 505 -0.18 21.77 13.59
CA HIS A 505 0.17 22.82 12.64
C HIS A 505 -0.53 24.13 12.98
N GLU A 506 0.13 25.25 12.70
CA GLU A 506 -0.43 26.60 12.79
C GLU A 506 -0.30 27.27 11.44
N ILE A 507 -1.43 27.68 10.86
CA ILE A 507 -1.53 28.35 9.58
C ILE A 507 -1.60 29.85 9.82
N VAL A 508 -0.71 30.61 9.19
CA VAL A 508 -0.78 32.06 9.08
C VAL A 508 -1.05 32.40 7.62
N ALA A 509 -2.19 33.02 7.36
CA ALA A 509 -2.60 33.43 6.02
C ALA A 509 -2.72 34.95 5.95
N THR A 510 -2.14 35.55 4.93
CA THR A 510 -2.08 37.01 4.73
C THR A 510 -2.60 37.36 3.34
N LEU A 511 -3.59 38.25 3.31
CA LEU A 511 -4.13 38.84 2.09
C LEU A 511 -3.64 40.27 1.92
N ARG A 512 -2.91 40.53 0.85
CA ARG A 512 -2.49 41.87 0.44
C ARG A 512 -3.34 42.33 -0.76
N PRO A 513 -4.09 43.44 -0.67
CA PRO A 513 -4.89 43.96 -1.78
C PRO A 513 -4.05 44.27 -3.03
N VAL A 514 -4.61 43.92 -4.19
CA VAL A 514 -4.10 44.28 -5.52
C VAL A 514 -5.03 45.30 -6.16
N LEU A 515 -4.51 46.52 -6.35
CA LEU A 515 -5.28 47.71 -6.66
C LEU A 515 -5.24 48.06 -8.15
N GLY A 516 -6.38 48.45 -8.71
CA GLY A 516 -6.49 48.98 -10.06
C GLY A 516 -5.88 50.38 -10.23
N THR A 517 -5.75 50.80 -11.49
CA THR A 517 -5.26 52.14 -11.82
C THR A 517 -6.16 53.23 -11.20
N GLY A 518 -5.55 54.23 -10.58
CA GLY A 518 -6.24 55.37 -9.96
C GLY A 518 -6.64 55.16 -8.50
N GLU A 519 -6.44 53.97 -7.94
CA GLU A 519 -6.71 53.69 -6.53
C GLU A 519 -5.56 54.17 -5.61
N ALA A 520 -5.92 54.51 -4.37
CA ALA A 520 -4.95 54.94 -3.37
C ALA A 520 -4.09 53.77 -2.90
N CYS A 521 -2.77 53.91 -2.98
CA CYS A 521 -1.82 52.85 -2.70
C CYS A 521 -0.77 53.25 -1.66
N ASP A 522 -0.17 52.23 -1.06
CA ASP A 522 1.01 52.34 -0.22
C ASP A 522 2.27 52.40 -1.11
N PRO A 523 3.03 53.51 -1.09
CA PRO A 523 4.28 53.63 -1.85
C PRO A 523 5.33 52.59 -1.50
N ALA A 524 5.28 51.97 -0.31
CA ALA A 524 6.20 50.93 0.10
C ALA A 524 5.81 49.52 -0.40
N GLY A 525 4.56 49.33 -0.86
CA GLY A 525 4.07 48.04 -1.35
C GLY A 525 3.80 47.00 -0.26
N VAL A 526 3.74 47.41 1.01
CA VAL A 526 3.59 46.51 2.16
C VAL A 526 2.11 46.22 2.41
N GLU A 527 1.29 47.26 2.43
CA GLU A 527 -0.15 47.14 2.74
C GLU A 527 -1.01 46.82 1.52
N ASN A 528 -0.51 47.07 0.32
CA ASN A 528 -1.18 46.81 -0.96
C ASN A 528 -0.14 46.98 -2.09
N ARG A 529 -0.45 46.48 -3.28
CA ARG A 529 0.30 46.81 -4.49
C ARG A 529 -0.64 47.21 -5.63
N CYS A 530 -0.09 47.91 -6.62
CA CYS A 530 -0.81 48.15 -7.87
C CYS A 530 -0.78 46.88 -8.73
N GLN A 531 -1.91 46.59 -9.39
CA GLN A 531 -2.04 45.49 -10.36
C GLN A 531 -1.08 45.71 -11.54
N THR A 532 -1.06 46.94 -12.04
CA THR A 532 -0.19 47.38 -13.13
C THR A 532 0.57 48.63 -12.72
N GLY A 533 1.84 48.72 -13.14
CA GLY A 533 2.66 49.91 -12.94
C GLY A 533 3.15 50.06 -11.49
N SER A 534 3.18 51.30 -10.99
CA SER A 534 3.74 51.61 -9.67
C SER A 534 2.92 52.61 -8.88
N CYS A 535 3.13 52.65 -7.56
CA CYS A 535 2.48 53.61 -6.68
C CYS A 535 3.21 54.96 -6.75
N THR A 536 2.68 55.90 -7.54
CA THR A 536 3.26 57.23 -7.70
C THR A 536 2.41 58.26 -6.97
N ALA A 537 3.02 58.99 -6.03
CA ALA A 537 2.33 59.98 -5.20
C ALA A 537 1.09 59.42 -4.46
N GLY A 538 1.15 58.15 -4.03
CA GLY A 538 0.08 57.49 -3.28
C GLY A 538 -1.10 57.02 -4.14
N VAL A 539 -0.94 56.95 -5.47
CA VAL A 539 -1.97 56.47 -6.39
C VAL A 539 -1.36 55.52 -7.42
N CYS A 540 -2.11 54.46 -7.77
CA CYS A 540 -1.68 53.52 -8.80
C CYS A 540 -1.69 54.16 -10.19
N THR A 541 -0.53 54.14 -10.85
CA THR A 541 -0.34 54.68 -12.20
C THR A 541 0.15 53.58 -13.15
N PRO A 542 -0.29 53.55 -14.42
CA PRO A 542 0.10 52.54 -15.41
C PRO A 542 1.61 52.40 -15.63
#